data_AF-A0A923QBI0-F1
#
_entry.id   AF-A0A923QBI0-F1
#
_cell.length_a   1.000
_cell.length_b   1.000
_cell.length_c   1.000
_cell.angle_alpha   90.00
_cell.angle_beta   90.00
_cell.angle_gamma   90.00
#
_symmetry.space_group_name_H-M   'P 1'
#
loop_
_entity.id
_entity.type
_entity.pdbx_description
1 polymer ?
#
loop_
_entity_poly.entity_id
_entity_poly.type
_entity_poly.pdbx_seq_one_letter_code
_entity_poly.pdbx_strand_id
1 'polypeptide(L)' 'MRAGDRVDVLSASPEGGAAAGLIASGLSVLAVPSLGDSGGEGALLVLAADRPTAARLAAAAVTGRLSVSVLGS' A
#
# COMPACT_ATOMS: atom_id res chain seq x y z
N MET A 1 8.17 -2.98 8.78
CA MET A 1 6.92 -3.65 8.38
C MET A 1 7.20 -5.13 8.20
N ARG A 2 6.32 -6.00 8.68
CA ARG A 2 6.46 -7.46 8.67
C ARG A 2 5.10 -8.14 8.46
N ALA A 3 5.12 -9.43 8.14
CA ALA A 3 3.89 -10.24 8.14
C ALA A 3 3.20 -10.14 9.52
N GLY A 4 1.89 -9.99 9.51
CA GLY A 4 1.07 -9.78 10.70
C GLY A 4 0.81 -8.31 11.05
N ASP A 5 1.56 -7.35 10.50
CA ASP A 5 1.25 -5.93 10.69
C ASP A 5 -0.11 -5.58 10.06
N ARG A 6 -0.74 -4.53 10.59
CA ARG A 6 -1.95 -3.93 10.01
C ARG A 6 -1.60 -2.57 9.43
N VAL A 7 -2.11 -2.29 8.24
CA VAL A 7 -1.73 -1.08 7.51
C VAL A 7 -2.91 -0.34 6.90
N ASP A 8 -2.72 0.97 6.83
CA ASP A 8 -3.52 1.85 5.99
C ASP A 8 -2.77 2.09 4.66
N VAL A 9 -3.53 2.13 3.57
CA VAL A 9 -3.02 2.46 2.24
C VAL A 9 -3.61 3.79 1.82
N LEU A 10 -2.73 4.72 1.45
CA LEU A 10 -3.07 6.06 1.01
C LEU A 10 -2.65 6.24 -0.44
N SER A 11 -3.33 7.15 -1.15
CA SER A 11 -2.93 7.58 -2.50
C SER A 11 -2.71 9.09 -2.51
N ALA A 12 -1.60 9.52 -3.10
CA ALA A 12 -1.31 10.92 -3.36
C ALA A 12 -1.26 11.18 -4.88
N SER A 13 -1.68 12.39 -5.27
CA SER A 13 -1.52 12.86 -6.65
C SER A 13 -0.03 12.96 -7.01
N PRO A 14 0.39 12.50 -8.20
CA PRO A 14 1.79 12.58 -8.62
C PRO A 14 2.23 14.02 -8.88
N GLU A 15 1.29 14.92 -9.20
CA GLU A 15 1.49 16.35 -9.42
C GLU A 15 1.85 17.11 -8.12
N GLY A 16 1.70 16.47 -6.96
CA GLY A 16 1.83 17.10 -5.65
C GLY A 16 0.67 18.05 -5.31
N GLY A 17 0.75 18.73 -4.16
CA GLY A 17 -0.19 19.77 -3.74
C GLY A 17 -1.49 19.30 -3.06
N ALA A 18 -1.93 18.06 -3.30
CA ALA A 18 -3.07 17.46 -2.58
C ALA A 18 -2.60 16.51 -1.47
N ALA A 19 -3.28 16.52 -0.32
CA ALA A 19 -3.03 15.58 0.76
C ALA A 19 -3.33 14.13 0.30
N ALA A 20 -2.56 13.17 0.82
CA ALA A 20 -2.79 11.76 0.52
C ALA A 20 -4.15 11.30 1.09
N GLY A 21 -5.00 10.75 0.24
CA GLY A 21 -6.32 10.23 0.61
C GLY A 21 -6.25 8.77 1.03
N LEU A 22 -6.99 8.38 2.07
CA LEU A 22 -7.08 7.00 2.53
C LEU A 22 -7.87 6.13 1.54
N ILE A 23 -7.23 5.09 1.02
CA ILE A 23 -7.80 4.14 0.05
C ILE A 23 -8.19 2.82 0.70
N ALA A 24 -7.56 2.39 1.78
CA ALA A 24 -7.97 1.23 2.53
C ALA A 24 -7.40 1.32 3.93
N SER A 25 -8.10 0.77 4.92
CA SER A 25 -7.63 0.77 6.30
C SER A 25 -7.63 -0.62 6.89
N GLY A 26 -6.64 -0.88 7.75
CA GLY A 26 -6.54 -2.15 8.48
C GLY A 26 -6.38 -3.35 7.56
N LEU A 27 -5.55 -3.28 6.52
CA LEU A 27 -5.20 -4.46 5.74
C LEU A 27 -4.12 -5.27 6.46
N SER A 28 -4.25 -6.60 6.48
CA SER A 28 -3.21 -7.47 7.04
C SER A 28 -2.08 -7.66 6.04
N VAL A 29 -0.86 -7.54 6.52
CA VAL A 29 0.34 -7.93 5.76
C VAL A 29 0.50 -9.44 5.84
N LEU A 30 0.41 -10.10 4.68
CA LEU A 30 0.61 -11.54 4.55
C LEU A 30 2.09 -11.87 4.37
N ALA A 31 2.82 -11.05 3.61
CA ALA A 31 4.24 -11.23 3.37
C ALA A 31 4.92 -9.91 2.99
N VAL A 32 6.23 -9.85 3.21
CA VAL A 32 7.13 -8.79 2.73
C VAL A 32 8.25 -9.47 1.94
N PRO A 33 8.04 -9.77 0.64
CA PRO A 33 9.07 -10.41 -0.18
C PRO A 33 10.34 -9.57 -0.26
N SER A 34 11.50 -10.21 -0.15
CA SER A 34 12.78 -9.59 -0.49
C SER A 34 12.92 -9.54 -2.00
N LEU A 35 13.18 -8.35 -2.56
CA LEU A 35 13.39 -8.17 -4.00
C LEU A 35 14.86 -8.28 -4.41
N GLY A 36 15.77 -8.47 -3.45
CA GLY A 36 17.22 -8.44 -3.69
C GLY A 36 17.68 -7.13 -4.35
N ASP A 37 18.85 -7.15 -4.99
CA ASP A 37 19.42 -5.97 -5.66
C ASP A 37 18.68 -5.58 -6.96
N SER A 38 17.70 -6.36 -7.38
CA SER A 38 16.85 -6.09 -8.55
C SER A 38 15.58 -5.31 -8.21
N GLY A 39 15.33 -5.04 -6.92
CA GLY A 39 14.21 -4.23 -6.48
C GLY A 39 14.42 -2.76 -6.85
N GLY A 40 13.42 -2.15 -7.51
CA GLY A 40 13.36 -0.69 -7.62
C GLY A 40 13.20 -0.02 -6.25
N GLU A 41 12.99 1.30 -6.25
CA GLU A 41 12.80 2.03 -5.01
C GLU A 41 11.55 1.55 -4.24
N GLY A 42 11.74 1.09 -2.99
CA GLY A 42 10.66 0.67 -2.09
C GLY A 42 10.71 -0.81 -1.71
N ALA A 43 9.56 -1.33 -1.25
CA ALA A 43 9.40 -2.72 -0.83
C ALA A 43 8.12 -3.32 -1.45
N LEU A 44 8.13 -4.63 -1.71
CA LEU A 44 6.93 -5.36 -2.10
C LEU A 44 6.18 -5.86 -0.85
N LEU A 45 4.87 -5.68 -0.85
CA LEU A 45 3.97 -6.06 0.23
C LEU A 45 2.85 -6.90 -0.33
N VAL A 46 2.58 -8.04 0.30
CA VAL A 46 1.40 -8.87 -0.01
C VAL A 46 0.37 -8.60 1.06
N LEU A 47 -0.81 -8.12 0.66
CA LEU A 47 -1.88 -7.71 1.58
C LEU A 47 -3.11 -8.63 1.43
N ALA A 48 -3.75 -8.94 2.55
CA ALA A 48 -5.08 -9.54 2.55
C ALA A 48 -6.12 -8.47 2.23
N ALA A 49 -6.82 -8.63 1.11
CA ALA A 49 -7.88 -7.73 0.67
C ALA A 49 -9.03 -8.52 0.03
N ASP A 50 -10.26 -8.05 0.24
CA ASP A 50 -11.39 -8.53 -0.56
C ASP A 50 -11.31 -7.97 -2.00
N ARG A 51 -12.12 -8.56 -2.90
CA ARG A 51 -12.10 -8.18 -4.31
C ARG A 51 -12.42 -6.70 -4.56
N PRO A 52 -13.42 -6.08 -3.90
CA PRO A 52 -13.68 -4.65 -4.03
C PRO A 52 -12.48 -3.77 -3.60
N THR A 53 -11.84 -4.11 -2.49
CA THR A 53 -10.67 -3.35 -1.99
C THR A 53 -9.49 -3.50 -2.94
N ALA A 54 -9.22 -4.70 -3.43
CA ALA A 54 -8.16 -4.94 -4.41
C ALA A 54 -8.37 -4.13 -5.70
N ALA A 55 -9.61 -4.08 -6.20
CA ALA A 55 -9.96 -3.27 -7.38
C ALA A 55 -9.75 -1.76 -7.12
N ARG A 56 -10.12 -1.27 -5.93
CA ARG A 56 -9.92 0.14 -5.55
C ARG A 56 -8.44 0.51 -5.47
N LEU A 57 -7.61 -0.37 -4.91
CA LEU A 57 -6.15 -0.21 -4.85
C LEU A 57 -5.53 -0.18 -6.25
N ALA A 58 -5.93 -1.12 -7.12
CA ALA A 58 -5.44 -1.18 -8.49
C ALA A 58 -5.77 0.09 -9.27
N ALA A 59 -7.01 0.60 -9.15
CA ALA A 59 -7.40 1.86 -9.78
C ALA A 59 -6.60 3.05 -9.25
N ALA A 60 -6.38 3.13 -7.93
CA ALA A 60 -5.59 4.21 -7.32
C ALA A 60 -4.10 4.16 -7.71
N ALA A 61 -3.54 2.98 -7.94
CA ALA A 61 -2.15 2.82 -8.38
C ALA A 61 -1.91 3.29 -9.82
N VAL A 62 -2.94 3.29 -10.67
CA VAL A 62 -2.85 3.78 -12.06
C VAL A 62 -2.79 5.31 -12.11
N THR A 63 -3.43 5.99 -11.16
CA THR A 63 -3.60 7.44 -11.18
C THR A 63 -2.80 8.19 -10.12
N GLY A 64 -2.13 7.48 -9.21
CA GLY A 64 -1.44 8.09 -8.08
C GLY A 64 -0.33 7.23 -7.49
N ARG A 65 0.42 7.81 -6.56
CA ARG A 65 1.44 7.09 -5.80
C ARG A 65 0.85 6.56 -4.52
N LEU A 66 0.97 5.25 -4.32
CA LEU A 66 0.52 4.61 -3.10
C LEU A 66 1.58 4.71 -2.00
N SER A 67 1.12 5.00 -0.79
CA SER A 67 1.92 5.00 0.42
C SER A 67 1.25 4.13 1.48
N VAL A 68 2.05 3.56 2.37
CA VAL A 68 1.56 2.62 3.39
C VAL A 68 1.98 3.13 4.77
N SER A 69 1.05 3.12 5.71
CA SER A 69 1.30 3.46 7.11
C SER A 69 0.97 2.27 8.00
N VAL A 70 1.86 1.94 8.93
CA VAL A 70 1.59 0.90 9.93
C VAL A 70 0.66 1.49 10.99
N LEU A 71 -0.46 0.81 11.22
CA LEU A 71 -1.31 1.08 12.37
C LEU A 71 -0.54 0.60 13.61
N GLY A 72 0.00 1.53 14.37
CA GLY A 72 0.59 1.22 15.67
C GLY A 72 -0.47 0.61 16.59
N SER A 73 -0.15 -0.56 17.14
CA SER A 73 -0.90 -1.21 18.22
C SER A 73 -0.43 -0.70 19.58
#